data_AF-A0A7C1W5B2-F1
#
_entry.id   AF-A0A7C1W5B2-F1
#
_cell.length_a   1.000
_cell.length_b   1.000
_cell.length_c   1.000
_cell.angle_alpha   90.00
_cell.angle_beta   90.00
_cell.angle_gamma   90.00
#
_symmetry.space_group_name_H-M   'P 1'
#
loop_
_entity.id
_entity.type
_entity.pdbx_description
1 polymer ?
#
loop_
_entity_poly.entity_id
_entity_poly.type
_entity_poly.pdbx_seq_one_letter_code
_entity_poly.pdbx_strand_id
1 'polypeptide(L)' 'SVHPMREEGVKEILKKADADWGVVEKLISESKLIEIEYQGKKYYMRKI' A
#
# COMPACT_ATOMS: atom_id res chain seq x y z
N SER A 1 8.72 3.17 15.08
CA SER A 1 8.57 2.02 14.19
C SER A 1 7.58 2.32 13.11
N VAL A 2 8.03 2.49 11.86
CA VAL A 2 7.11 2.47 10.72
C VAL A 2 6.74 1.03 10.46
N HIS A 3 5.53 0.64 10.85
CA HIS A 3 5.05 -0.72 10.64
C HIS A 3 4.69 -0.89 9.16
N PRO A 4 5.19 -1.93 8.48
CA PRO A 4 4.76 -2.23 7.12
C PRO A 4 3.25 -2.47 7.12
N MET A 5 2.53 -1.77 6.25
CA MET A 5 1.09 -1.97 6.11
C MET A 5 0.84 -3.25 5.31
N ARG A 6 -0.03 -4.10 5.84
CA ARG A 6 -0.57 -5.23 5.09
C ARG A 6 -1.55 -4.72 4.04
N GLU A 7 -1.72 -5.47 2.95
CA GLU A 7 -2.72 -5.19 1.91
C GLU A 7 -4.10 -4.83 2.48
N GLU A 8 -4.54 -5.58 3.49
CA GLU A 8 -5.84 -5.37 4.15
C GLU A 8 -5.96 -3.96 4.75
N GLY A 9 -4.89 -3.48 5.41
CA GLY A 9 -4.87 -2.13 5.97
C GLY A 9 -4.87 -1.04 4.90
N VAL A 10 -4.21 -1.31 3.76
CA VAL A 10 -4.26 -0.40 2.60
C VAL A 10 -5.67 -0.34 2.02
N LYS A 11 -6.34 -1.50 1.87
CA LYS A 11 -7.74 -1.57 1.40
C LYS A 11 -8.69 -0.85 2.35
N GLU A 12 -8.52 -0.99 3.66
CA GLU A 12 -9.33 -0.26 4.65
C GLU A 12 -9.12 1.26 4.57
N ILE A 13 -7.87 1.71 4.37
CA ILE A 13 -7.57 3.14 4.23
C ILE A 13 -8.13 3.70 2.93
N LEU A 14 -7.94 3.00 1.82
CA LEU A 14 -8.53 3.34 0.53
C LEU A 14 -10.04 3.48 0.65
N LYS A 15 -10.71 2.50 1.29
CA LYS A 15 -12.15 2.54 1.54
C LYS A 15 -12.58 3.70 2.43
N LYS A 16 -11.79 4.05 3.45
CA LYS A 16 -12.05 5.23 4.31
C LYS A 16 -11.79 6.55 3.61
N ALA A 17 -10.86 6.58 2.66
CA ALA A 17 -10.46 7.75 1.89
C ALA A 17 -11.29 7.93 0.61
N ASP A 18 -12.28 7.06 0.36
CA ASP A 18 -13.07 7.01 -0.88
C ASP A 18 -12.17 6.99 -2.13
N ALA A 19 -11.09 6.22 -2.03
CA ALA A 19 -10.05 6.11 -3.04
C ALA A 19 -10.01 4.70 -3.61
N ASP A 20 -9.89 4.61 -4.92
CA ASP A 20 -9.73 3.34 -5.62
C ASP A 20 -8.29 2.81 -5.57
N TRP A 21 -8.16 1.51 -5.82
CA TRP A 21 -6.86 0.84 -5.95
C TRP A 21 -5.94 1.49 -7.00
N GLY A 22 -6.51 2.19 -7.99
CA GLY A 22 -5.75 2.97 -8.96
C GLY A 22 -4.84 4.03 -8.33
N VAL A 23 -5.18 4.55 -7.14
CA VAL A 23 -4.30 5.46 -6.38
C VAL A 23 -3.06 4.73 -5.88
N VAL A 24 -3.20 3.49 -5.41
CA VAL A 24 -2.07 2.64 -4.99
C VAL A 24 -1.17 2.33 -6.18
N GLU A 25 -1.74 1.92 -7.31
CA GLU A 25 -0.96 1.68 -8.54
C GLU A 25 -0.22 2.95 -8.99
N LYS A 26 -0.87 4.11 -8.92
CA LYS A 26 -0.24 5.39 -9.24
C LYS A 26 0.91 5.72 -8.28
N LEU A 27 0.74 5.49 -6.97
CA LEU A 27 1.79 5.70 -5.98
C LEU A 27 2.96 4.72 -6.16
N ILE A 28 2.71 3.48 -6.57
CA ILE A 28 3.75 2.50 -6.92
C ILE A 28 4.49 2.97 -8.18
N SER A 29 3.76 3.40 -9.21
CA SER A 29 4.31 3.95 -10.45
C SER A 29 5.17 5.19 -10.20
N GLU A 30 4.72 6.08 -9.32
CA GLU A 30 5.48 7.26 -8.87
C GLU A 30 6.65 6.90 -7.93
N SER A 31 6.92 5.62 -7.66
CA SER A 31 7.91 5.14 -6.69
C SER A 31 7.70 5.70 -5.28
N LYS A 32 6.51 6.18 -4.94
CA LYS A 32 6.14 6.66 -3.60
C LYS A 32 5.69 5.52 -2.69
N LEU A 33 5.28 4.40 -3.28
CA LEU A 33 4.88 3.19 -2.58
C LEU A 33 5.69 2.00 -3.10
N ILE A 34 6.06 1.09 -2.21
CA ILE A 34 6.75 -0.16 -2.53
C ILE A 34 5.84 -1.30 -2.12
N GLU A 35 5.46 -2.14 -3.07
CA GLU A 35 4.85 -3.45 -2.81
C GLU A 35 5.98 -4.45 -2.50
N ILE A 36 5.88 -5.16 -1.38
CA ILE A 36 6.75 -6.30 -1.08
C ILE A 36 5.91 -7.48 -0.65
N GLU A 37 6.23 -8.63 -1.21
CA GLU A 37 5.64 -9.89 -0.81
C GLU A 37 6.51 -10.55 0.26
N TYR A 38 5.91 -10.87 1.40
CA TYR A 38 6.58 -11.54 2.50
C TYR A 38 5.67 -12.64 3.05
N GLN A 39 6.19 -13.87 3.11
CA GLN A 39 5.44 -15.05 3.58
C GLN A 39 4.09 -15.26 2.87
N GLY A 40 4.03 -15.01 1.55
CA GLY A 40 2.80 -15.13 0.76
C GLY A 40 1.75 -14.06 1.08
N LYS A 41 2.14 -12.97 1.76
CA LYS A 41 1.30 -11.81 2.00
C LYS A 41 1.91 -10.58 1.36
N LYS A 42 1.08 -9.78 0.71
CA LYS A 42 1.49 -8.48 0.17
C LYS A 42 1.49 -7.43 1.26
N TYR A 43 2.59 -6.70 1.30
CA TYR A 43 2.81 -5.55 2.17
C TYR A 43 3.10 -4.35 1.30
N TYR A 44 2.70 -3.18 1.78
CA TYR A 44 2.92 -1.91 1.11
C TYR A 44 3.61 -0.97 2.08
N MET A 45 4.71 -0.39 1.63
CA MET A 45 5.47 0.60 2.40
C MET A 45 5.50 1.90 1.62
N ARG A 46 5.46 3.02 2.34
CA ARG A 46 5.76 4.32 1.74
C ARG A 46 7.28 4.44 1.59
N LYS A 47 7.74 4.74 0.37
CA LYS A 47 9.13 5.14 0.12
C LYS A 47 9.30 6.54 0.70
N ILE A 48 10.22 6.69 1.65
CA ILE A 48 10.57 7.98 2.28
C ILE A 48 11.70 8.63 1.49
#